data_AF-A0ABD2P5S4-F1
#
_entry.id   AF-A0ABD2P5S4-F1
#
_cell.length_a   1.000
_cell.length_b   1.000
_cell.length_c   1.000
_cell.angle_alpha   90.00
_cell.angle_beta   90.00
_cell.angle_gamma   90.00
#
_symmetry.space_group_name_H-M   'P 1'
#
loop_
_entity.id
_entity.type
_entity.pdbx_description
1 polymer ?
#
loop_
_entity_poly.entity_id
_entity_poly.type
_entity_poly.pdbx_seq_one_letter_code
_entity_poly.pdbx_strand_id
1 'polypeptide(L)'
;MEVPNITGYAISFIEDYGWYFLICVVAGLYIYNTYLKQKVREYMKWKSEQEYSAKYHKNPDLLEKRLNAQQEVVKKLQAKYDRDAEEFAKKIEEKETQKREDLMKKLEGKGGAKLGTTFKPEYNPLMGAGTSGGYRPPKRSCCKKGGGCG
;
A
#
# COMPACT_ATOMS: atom_id res chain seq x y z
N MET A 1 48.06 80.47 5.80
CA MET A 1 46.92 79.62 6.21
C MET A 1 47.22 78.23 5.72
N GLU A 2 47.82 77.40 6.58
CA GLU A 2 48.16 76.02 6.25
C GLU A 2 46.91 75.16 6.43
N VAL A 3 46.47 74.52 5.35
CA VAL A 3 45.30 73.63 5.38
C VAL A 3 45.73 72.35 6.12
N PRO A 4 45.06 71.95 7.21
CA PRO A 4 45.42 70.70 7.89
C PRO A 4 45.20 69.53 6.92
N ASN A 5 46.22 68.69 6.76
CA ASN A 5 46.17 67.51 5.90
C ASN A 5 45.23 66.44 6.50
N ILE A 6 43.92 66.62 6.29
CA ILE A 6 42.84 65.71 6.73
C ILE A 6 43.08 64.27 6.24
N THR A 7 43.73 64.12 5.09
CA THR A 7 44.13 62.84 4.50
C THR A 7 45.13 62.09 5.37
N GLY A 8 46.10 62.78 5.99
CA GLY A 8 47.09 62.16 6.87
C GLY A 8 46.46 61.63 8.17
N TYR A 9 45.54 62.39 8.75
CA TYR A 9 44.79 61.94 9.93
C TYR A 9 43.91 60.73 9.63
N ALA A 10 43.20 60.72 8.50
CA ALA A 10 42.37 59.58 8.10
C ALA A 10 43.20 58.29 7.91
N ILE A 11 44.40 58.40 7.35
CA ILE A 11 45.30 57.25 7.15
C ILE A 11 45.82 56.73 8.49
N SER A 12 46.26 57.61 9.41
CA SER A 12 46.71 57.19 10.73
C SER A 12 45.60 56.52 11.56
N PHE A 13 44.36 57.02 11.45
CA PHE A 13 43.21 56.36 12.08
C PHE A 13 42.92 54.97 11.49
N ILE A 14 43.14 54.76 10.20
CA ILE A 14 42.94 53.44 9.58
C ILE A 14 44.08 52.48 9.96
N GLU A 15 45.31 52.97 10.11
CA GLU A 15 46.44 52.17 10.60
C GLU A 15 46.21 51.70 12.04
N ASP A 16 45.75 52.61 12.91
CA ASP A 16 45.51 52.30 14.33
C ASP A 16 44.24 51.47 14.57
N TYR A 17 43.20 51.65 13.74
CA TYR A 17 41.88 51.02 13.95
C TYR A 17 41.46 49.99 12.89
N GLY A 18 42.25 49.76 11.85
CA GLY A 18 41.91 48.84 10.77
C GLY A 18 41.68 47.40 11.25
N TRP A 19 42.38 46.98 12.29
CA TRP A 19 42.20 45.67 12.91
C TRP A 19 40.84 45.52 13.61
N TYR A 20 40.27 46.58 14.18
CA TYR A 20 38.92 46.52 14.75
C TYR A 20 37.88 46.24 13.67
N PHE A 21 38.03 46.84 12.49
CA PHE A 21 37.13 46.56 11.37
C PHE A 21 37.24 45.10 10.92
N LEU A 22 38.46 44.56 10.85
CA LEU A 22 38.67 43.14 10.55
C LEU A 22 38.03 42.24 11.61
N ILE A 23 38.21 42.53 12.90
CA ILE A 23 37.56 41.77 13.99
C ILE A 23 36.04 41.88 13.91
N CYS A 24 35.48 43.06 13.64
CA CYS A 24 34.04 43.24 13.47
C CYS A 24 33.49 42.43 12.31
N VAL A 25 34.19 42.39 11.17
CA VAL A 25 33.80 41.58 10.01
C VAL A 25 33.88 40.09 10.35
N VAL A 26 34.96 39.63 10.99
CA VAL A 26 35.12 38.23 11.38
C VAL A 26 34.05 37.82 12.42
N ALA A 27 33.79 38.66 13.42
CA ALA A 27 32.74 38.43 14.41
C ALA A 27 31.35 38.41 13.76
N GLY A 28 31.08 39.33 12.84
CA GLY A 28 29.83 39.36 12.06
C GLY A 28 29.63 38.08 11.24
N LEU A 29 30.67 37.61 10.55
CA LEU A 29 30.64 36.35 9.80
C LEU A 29 30.46 35.14 10.72
N TYR A 30 31.11 35.12 11.88
CA TYR A 30 30.96 34.06 12.88
C TYR A 30 29.52 33.99 13.40
N ILE A 31 28.93 35.12 13.80
CA ILE A 31 27.54 35.21 14.28
C ILE A 31 26.56 34.82 13.16
N TYR A 32 26.79 35.29 11.94
CA TYR A 32 25.96 34.94 10.79
C TYR A 32 25.98 33.42 10.51
N ASN A 33 27.17 32.82 10.52
CA ASN A 33 27.33 31.40 10.24
C ASN A 33 26.69 30.52 11.32
N THR A 34 26.79 30.93 12.59
CA THR A 34 26.32 30.14 13.74
C THR A 34 24.82 30.30 14.00
N TYR A 35 24.30 31.53 14.05
CA TYR A 35 22.92 31.78 14.47
C TYR A 35 21.98 32.01 13.28
N LEU A 36 22.38 32.87 12.32
CA LEU A 36 21.48 33.28 11.25
C LEU A 36 21.24 32.16 10.24
N LYS A 37 22.27 31.37 9.89
CA LYS A 37 22.07 30.23 8.97
C LYS A 37 21.05 29.20 9.48
N GLN A 38 21.03 28.92 10.78
CA GLN A 38 20.07 27.97 11.34
C GLN A 38 18.64 28.52 11.23
N LYS A 39 18.42 29.77 11.62
CA LYS A 39 17.09 30.39 11.56
C LYS A 39 16.59 30.59 10.13
N VAL A 40 17.48 30.96 9.21
CA VAL A 40 17.14 31.07 7.78
C VAL A 40 16.74 29.71 7.22
N ARG A 41 17.45 28.63 7.57
CA ARG A 41 17.09 27.27 7.14
C ARG A 41 15.75 26.82 7.72
N GLU A 42 15.50 27.08 9.00
CA GLU A 42 14.22 26.77 9.66
C GLU A 42 13.06 27.53 9.00
N TYR A 43 13.26 28.83 8.70
CA TYR A 43 12.26 29.64 8.01
C TYR A 43 11.99 29.15 6.57
N MET A 44 13.05 28.83 5.82
CA MET A 44 12.92 28.27 4.47
C MET A 44 12.18 26.92 4.49
N LYS A 45 12.47 26.06 5.48
CA LYS A 45 11.75 24.80 5.67
C LYS A 45 10.27 25.04 5.98
N TRP A 46 9.96 25.88 6.97
CA TRP A 46 8.60 26.23 7.31
C TRP A 46 7.82 26.75 6.10
N LYS A 47 8.42 27.67 5.32
CA LYS A 47 7.80 28.19 4.09
C LYS A 47 7.57 27.07 3.06
N SER A 48 8.55 26.20 2.86
CA SER A 48 8.44 25.07 1.94
C SER A 48 7.36 24.06 2.37
N GLU A 49 7.18 23.84 3.68
CA GLU A 49 6.13 22.98 4.24
C GLU A 49 4.74 23.60 4.09
N GLN A 50 4.61 24.92 4.20
CA GLN A 50 3.37 25.64 3.88
C GLN A 50 3.03 25.52 2.40
N GLU A 51 4.01 25.67 1.51
CA GLU A 51 3.80 25.50 0.07
C GLU A 51 3.49 24.04 -0.29
N TYR A 52 4.16 23.08 0.33
CA TYR A 52 3.89 21.65 0.16
C TYR A 52 2.49 21.30 0.67
N SER A 53 2.13 21.72 1.89
CA SER A 53 0.81 21.44 2.45
C SER A 53 -0.30 22.10 1.65
N ALA A 54 -0.10 23.32 1.14
CA ALA A 54 -1.04 23.95 0.21
C ALA A 54 -1.19 23.13 -1.07
N LYS A 55 -0.09 22.67 -1.66
CA LYS A 55 -0.10 21.90 -2.91
C LYS A 55 -0.67 20.49 -2.75
N TYR A 56 -0.47 19.81 -1.63
CA TYR A 56 -0.82 18.40 -1.48
C TYR A 56 -2.06 18.14 -0.61
N HIS A 57 -2.41 19.04 0.31
CA HIS A 57 -3.59 18.87 1.19
C HIS A 57 -4.79 19.71 0.76
N LYS A 58 -4.60 20.84 0.05
CA LYS A 58 -5.71 21.73 -0.34
C LYS A 58 -6.13 21.61 -1.81
N ASN A 59 -5.46 20.78 -2.59
CA ASN A 59 -5.72 20.63 -4.02
C ASN A 59 -6.67 19.45 -4.31
N PRO A 60 -7.95 19.70 -4.65
CA PRO A 60 -8.90 18.64 -4.99
C PRO A 60 -8.50 17.86 -6.25
N ASP A 61 -7.90 18.52 -7.25
CA ASP A 61 -7.47 17.89 -8.52
C ASP A 61 -6.43 16.77 -8.31
N LEU A 62 -5.51 16.91 -7.35
CA LEU A 62 -4.54 15.84 -7.04
C LEU A 62 -5.21 14.63 -6.38
N LEU A 63 -6.27 14.85 -5.60
CA LEU A 63 -7.05 13.77 -5.00
C LEU A 63 -7.84 13.03 -6.08
N GLU A 64 -8.50 13.76 -6.97
CA GLU A 64 -9.24 13.20 -8.10
C GLU A 64 -8.34 12.34 -9.00
N LYS A 65 -7.15 12.85 -9.35
CA LYS A 65 -6.15 12.07 -10.13
C LYS A 65 -5.79 10.76 -9.47
N ARG A 66 -5.55 10.75 -8.15
CA ARG A 66 -5.24 9.53 -7.40
C ARG A 66 -6.42 8.56 -7.37
N LEU A 67 -7.62 9.08 -7.13
CA LEU A 67 -8.84 8.27 -7.11
C LEU A 67 -9.11 7.64 -8.48
N ASN A 68 -8.98 8.41 -9.56
CA ASN A 68 -9.14 7.91 -10.91
C ASN A 68 -8.12 6.80 -11.23
N ALA A 69 -6.84 7.01 -10.87
CA ALA A 69 -5.81 5.99 -11.05
C ALA A 69 -6.12 4.70 -10.27
N GLN A 70 -6.61 4.81 -9.02
CA GLN A 70 -7.03 3.63 -8.25
C GLN A 70 -8.23 2.92 -8.89
N GLN A 71 -9.24 3.67 -9.34
CA GLN A 71 -10.41 3.13 -10.01
C GLN A 71 -10.04 2.40 -11.31
N GLU A 72 -9.10 2.92 -12.10
CA GLU A 72 -8.62 2.25 -13.31
C GLU A 72 -7.93 0.91 -13.01
N VAL A 73 -7.12 0.85 -11.94
CA VAL A 73 -6.48 -0.39 -11.51
C VAL A 73 -7.52 -1.42 -11.09
N VAL A 74 -8.53 -1.01 -10.31
CA VAL A 74 -9.63 -1.88 -9.89
C VAL A 74 -10.42 -2.39 -11.10
N LYS A 75 -10.75 -1.52 -12.07
CA LYS A 75 -11.45 -1.92 -13.31
C LYS A 75 -10.64 -2.95 -14.11
N LYS A 76 -9.32 -2.75 -14.24
CA LYS A 76 -8.43 -3.70 -14.92
C LYS A 76 -8.37 -5.04 -14.20
N LEU A 77 -8.37 -5.03 -12.87
CA LEU A 77 -8.36 -6.24 -12.06
C LEU A 77 -9.69 -6.99 -12.16
N GLN A 78 -10.81 -6.28 -12.10
CA GLN A 78 -12.15 -6.86 -12.26
C GLN A 78 -12.29 -7.53 -13.63
N ALA A 79 -11.86 -6.87 -14.70
CA ALA A 79 -11.88 -7.44 -16.05
C ALA A 79 -11.01 -8.70 -16.20
N LYS A 80 -9.97 -8.89 -15.37
CA LYS A 80 -9.20 -10.14 -15.33
C LYS A 80 -10.00 -11.25 -14.65
N TYR A 81 -10.59 -10.97 -13.48
CA TYR A 81 -11.42 -11.93 -12.77
C TYR A 81 -12.62 -12.38 -13.59
N ASP A 82 -13.24 -11.47 -14.35
CA ASP A 82 -14.38 -11.80 -15.21
C ASP A 82 -13.95 -12.78 -16.32
N ARG A 83 -12.79 -12.56 -16.95
CA ARG A 83 -12.24 -13.50 -17.95
C ARG A 83 -11.90 -14.85 -17.36
N ASP A 84 -11.24 -14.85 -16.20
CA ASP A 84 -10.88 -16.10 -15.52
C ASP A 84 -12.15 -16.87 -15.16
N ALA A 85 -13.19 -16.19 -14.65
CA ALA A 85 -14.48 -16.79 -14.33
C ALA A 85 -15.16 -17.41 -15.58
N GLU A 86 -15.14 -16.73 -16.73
CA GLU A 86 -15.65 -17.28 -17.99
C GLU A 86 -14.86 -18.52 -18.44
N GLU A 87 -13.53 -18.51 -18.33
CA GLU A 87 -12.71 -19.67 -18.67
C GLU A 87 -12.98 -20.87 -17.75
N PHE A 88 -13.16 -20.61 -16.44
CA PHE A 88 -13.53 -21.66 -15.49
C PHE A 88 -14.92 -22.21 -15.76
N ALA A 89 -15.90 -21.35 -16.08
CA ALA A 89 -17.24 -21.77 -16.45
C ALA A 89 -17.23 -22.69 -17.68
N LYS A 90 -16.51 -22.31 -18.74
CA LYS A 90 -16.34 -23.14 -19.95
C LYS A 90 -15.68 -24.49 -19.65
N LYS A 91 -14.62 -24.51 -18.84
CA LYS A 91 -13.96 -25.76 -18.41
C LYS A 91 -14.87 -26.66 -17.57
N ILE A 92 -15.80 -26.09 -16.80
CA ILE A 92 -16.80 -26.86 -16.05
C ILE A 92 -17.81 -27.47 -17.02
N GLU A 93 -18.35 -26.68 -17.96
CA GLU A 93 -19.29 -27.16 -18.98
C GLU A 93 -18.69 -28.29 -19.82
N GLU A 94 -17.45 -28.14 -20.30
CA GLU A 94 -16.73 -29.19 -21.05
C GLU A 94 -16.54 -30.48 -20.23
N LYS A 95 -16.22 -30.35 -18.94
CA LYS A 95 -16.11 -31.52 -18.05
C LYS A 95 -17.46 -32.16 -17.79
N GLU A 96 -18.54 -31.38 -17.72
CA GLU A 96 -19.89 -31.90 -17.56
C GLU A 96 -20.37 -32.62 -18.82
N THR A 97 -20.12 -32.08 -20.01
CA THR A 97 -20.47 -32.73 -21.28
C THR A 97 -19.69 -34.02 -21.46
N GLN A 98 -18.37 -34.02 -21.22
CA GLN A 98 -17.55 -35.25 -21.26
C GLN A 98 -18.06 -36.31 -20.27
N LYS A 99 -18.38 -35.91 -19.03
CA LYS A 99 -18.97 -36.84 -18.04
C LYS A 99 -20.32 -37.39 -18.51
N ARG A 100 -21.16 -36.57 -19.13
CA ARG A 100 -22.46 -37.01 -19.69
C ARG A 100 -22.25 -38.01 -20.82
N GLU A 101 -21.33 -37.75 -21.74
CA GLU A 101 -21.00 -38.66 -22.84
C GLU A 101 -20.40 -39.98 -22.34
N ASP A 102 -19.48 -39.94 -21.38
CA ASP A 102 -18.90 -41.13 -20.76
C ASP A 102 -19.95 -41.96 -20.02
N LEU A 103 -20.91 -41.31 -19.37
CA LEU A 103 -22.05 -41.98 -18.76
C LEU A 103 -22.93 -42.64 -19.82
N MET A 104 -23.27 -41.94 -20.90
CA MET A 104 -24.06 -42.49 -22.02
C MET A 104 -23.37 -43.71 -22.64
N LYS A 105 -22.08 -43.62 -22.96
CA LYS A 105 -21.28 -44.76 -23.47
C LYS A 105 -21.26 -45.95 -22.51
N LYS A 106 -21.14 -45.69 -21.19
CA LYS A 106 -21.18 -46.75 -20.17
C LYS A 106 -22.57 -47.39 -20.02
N LEU A 107 -23.63 -46.64 -20.32
CA LEU A 107 -25.03 -47.10 -20.29
C LEU A 107 -25.41 -47.87 -21.56
N GLU A 108 -24.94 -47.45 -22.74
CA GLU A 108 -25.22 -48.12 -24.04
C GLU A 108 -24.78 -49.59 -24.07
N GLY A 109 -23.73 -49.96 -23.33
CA GLY A 109 -23.27 -51.35 -23.22
C GLY A 109 -23.82 -52.14 -22.03
N LYS A 110 -24.56 -51.50 -21.12
CA LYS A 110 -25.10 -52.14 -19.91
C LYS A 110 -26.63 -52.08 -19.93
N GLY A 111 -27.25 -53.13 -20.46
CA GLY A 111 -28.69 -53.35 -20.33
C GLY A 111 -29.10 -53.20 -18.85
N GLY A 112 -30.09 -52.35 -18.59
CA GLY A 112 -30.50 -51.98 -17.25
C GLY A 112 -30.90 -53.20 -16.42
N ALA A 113 -30.02 -53.60 -15.49
CA ALA A 113 -30.39 -54.55 -14.46
C ALA A 113 -31.34 -53.85 -13.50
N LYS A 114 -32.59 -54.34 -13.39
CA LYS A 114 -33.53 -53.92 -12.36
C LYS A 114 -32.85 -54.13 -11.00
N LEU A 115 -32.48 -53.05 -10.31
CA LEU A 115 -32.14 -53.11 -8.90
C LEU A 115 -33.36 -53.69 -8.19
N GLY A 116 -33.17 -54.88 -7.60
CA GLY A 116 -34.23 -55.61 -6.90
C GLY A 116 -34.95 -54.70 -5.91
N THR A 117 -36.27 -54.87 -5.82
CA THR A 117 -37.23 -54.07 -5.05
C THR A 117 -37.05 -54.15 -3.53
N THR A 118 -35.86 -54.49 -3.02
CA THR A 118 -35.58 -54.54 -1.59
C THR A 118 -35.26 -53.13 -1.11
N PHE A 119 -36.27 -52.26 -1.12
CA PHE A 119 -36.28 -51.05 -0.32
C PHE A 119 -36.12 -51.47 1.14
N LYS A 120 -34.96 -51.15 1.74
CA LYS A 120 -34.85 -51.15 3.20
C LYS A 120 -35.71 -49.98 3.70
N PRO A 121 -36.74 -50.20 4.52
CA PRO A 121 -37.69 -49.16 4.92
C PRO A 121 -37.06 -48.00 5.71
N GLU A 122 -35.81 -48.14 6.17
CA GLU A 122 -35.08 -47.10 6.92
C GLU A 122 -34.26 -46.13 6.05
N TYR A 123 -34.16 -46.33 4.73
CA TYR A 123 -33.38 -45.43 3.87
C TYR A 123 -34.26 -44.34 3.26
N ASN A 124 -34.23 -43.15 3.86
CA ASN A 124 -34.84 -41.95 3.29
C ASN A 124 -33.75 -41.07 2.64
N PRO A 125 -33.73 -40.88 1.32
CA PRO A 125 -32.70 -40.09 0.63
C PRO A 125 -32.73 -38.58 0.97
N LEU A 126 -33.80 -38.09 1.59
CA LEU A 126 -33.88 -36.73 2.15
C LEU A 126 -33.31 -36.62 3.58
N MET A 127 -33.19 -37.74 4.29
CA MET A 127 -32.70 -37.83 5.67
C MET A 127 -31.59 -38.88 5.66
N GLY A 128 -30.40 -38.49 5.21
CA GLY A 128 -29.25 -39.38 5.04
C GLY A 128 -29.13 -40.43 6.15
N ALA A 129 -28.87 -41.68 5.76
CA ALA A 129 -28.83 -42.86 6.61
C ALA A 129 -28.28 -42.56 8.01
N GLY A 130 -29.11 -42.84 9.02
CA GLY A 130 -28.89 -42.49 10.40
C GLY A 130 -27.49 -42.86 10.92
N THR A 131 -26.75 -41.84 11.30
CA THR A 131 -26.08 -41.68 12.60
C THR A 131 -25.49 -40.28 12.58
N SER A 132 -25.76 -39.50 13.62
CA SER A 132 -25.29 -38.15 13.87
C SER A 132 -23.76 -38.05 13.91
N GLY A 133 -23.11 -38.14 12.76
CA GLY A 133 -21.69 -37.91 12.57
C GLY A 133 -21.44 -36.53 11.99
N GLY A 134 -21.84 -35.47 12.70
CA GLY A 134 -21.38 -34.12 12.36
C GLY A 134 -19.85 -34.10 12.37
N TYR A 135 -19.23 -33.53 11.34
CA TYR A 135 -17.79 -33.36 11.29
C TYR A 135 -17.32 -32.62 12.56
N ARG A 136 -16.62 -33.34 13.44
CA ARG A 136 -16.01 -32.76 14.62
C ARG A 136 -14.56 -32.48 14.25
N PRO A 137 -14.16 -31.22 14.02
CA PRO A 137 -12.79 -30.92 13.63
C PRO A 137 -11.83 -31.48 14.70
N PRO A 138 -10.70 -32.10 14.29
CA PRO A 138 -9.71 -32.58 15.24
C PRO A 138 -9.26 -31.40 16.11
N LYS A 139 -9.23 -31.59 17.44
CA LYS A 139 -8.64 -30.59 18.33
C LYS A 139 -7.22 -30.35 17.87
N ARG A 140 -6.89 -29.11 17.52
CA ARG A 140 -5.53 -28.69 17.13
C ARG A 140 -4.61 -28.78 18.36
N SER A 141 -4.27 -29.99 18.79
CA SER A 141 -3.29 -30.25 19.84
C SER A 141 -1.93 -30.54 19.23
N CYS A 142 -1.37 -29.54 18.59
CA CYS A 142 0.06 -29.48 18.29
C CYS A 142 0.69 -28.11 18.57
N CYS A 143 -0.04 -27.19 19.22
CA CYS A 143 0.60 -26.13 19.98
C CYS A 143 0.87 -26.71 21.39
N LYS A 144 2.09 -27.22 21.57
CA LYS A 144 2.65 -27.41 22.91
C LYS A 144 2.39 -26.13 23.71
N LYS A 145 1.85 -26.31 24.93
CA LYS A 145 1.92 -25.43 26.10
C LYS A 145 2.67 -24.10 25.81
N GLY A 146 1.92 -23.02 25.51
CA GLY A 146 2.45 -21.65 25.50
C GLY A 146 2.74 -21.00 24.15
N GLY A 147 1.84 -21.05 23.18
CA GLY A 147 1.98 -20.24 21.96
C GLY A 147 0.63 -19.97 21.31
N GLY A 148 0.11 -18.76 21.52
CA GLY A 148 -1.09 -18.28 20.84
C GLY A 148 -0.80 -18.06 19.35
N CYS A 149 -1.65 -18.65 18.51
CA CYS A 149 -1.81 -18.24 17.12
C CYS A 149 -3.24 -17.73 16.98
N GLY A 150 -3.35 -16.41 17.17
CA GLY A 150 -4.44 -15.52 16.87
C GLY A 150 -3.79 -14.16 16.63
#